data_AF-A0A414KIT8-F1
#
_entry.id   AF-A0A414KIT8-F1
#
_cell.length_a   1.000
_cell.length_b   1.000
_cell.length_c   1.000
_cell.angle_alpha   90.00
_cell.angle_beta   90.00
_cell.angle_gamma   90.00
#
_symmetry.space_group_name_H-M   'P 1'
#
loop_
_entity.id
_entity.type
_entity.pdbx_description
1 polymer ?
#
loop_
_entity_poly.entity_id
_entity_poly.type
_entity_poly.pdbx_seq_one_letter_code
_entity_poly.pdbx_strand_id
1 'polypeptide(L)'
;MNGFETVTRLGGYILMFSILSACISHFWNMKNLIGYTLSGILELTTGLCRLQNANIHMQWKYLLTLFLTAFGGICITFQTRSLVTRKLSMLPYITAKLLNGITTVLFALFFSKII
;
A
#
# COMPACT_ATOMS: atom_id res chain seq x y z
N MET A 1 -19.64 6.40 -15.97
CA MET A 1 -18.36 7.13 -15.91
C MET A 1 -17.70 7.00 -17.26
N ASN A 2 -17.16 8.08 -17.80
CA ASN A 2 -16.34 8.01 -19.01
C ASN A 2 -14.97 7.39 -18.67
N GLY A 3 -14.42 6.58 -19.58
CA GLY A 3 -13.13 5.90 -19.34
C GLY A 3 -11.99 6.89 -19.08
N PHE A 4 -11.97 8.00 -19.81
CA PHE A 4 -10.99 9.09 -19.61
C PHE A 4 -11.06 9.66 -18.19
N GLU A 5 -12.25 10.02 -17.72
CA GLU A 5 -12.47 10.53 -16.37
C GLU A 5 -12.01 9.54 -15.30
N THR A 6 -12.25 8.24 -15.52
CA THR A 6 -11.82 7.16 -14.61
C THR A 6 -10.29 7.12 -14.50
N VAL A 7 -9.60 7.14 -15.64
CA VAL A 7 -8.13 7.12 -15.69
C VAL A 7 -7.56 8.39 -15.04
N THR A 8 -8.08 9.56 -15.37
CA THR A 8 -7.66 10.82 -14.76
C THR A 8 -7.87 10.84 -13.26
N ARG A 9 -9.00 10.31 -12.77
CA ARG A 9 -9.31 10.21 -11.34
C ARG A 9 -8.35 9.27 -10.62
N LEU A 10 -8.08 8.09 -11.17
CA LEU A 10 -7.11 7.13 -10.63
C LEU A 10 -5.70 7.71 -10.58
N GLY A 11 -5.22 8.27 -11.70
CA GLY A 11 -3.92 8.91 -11.78
C GLY A 11 -3.79 10.10 -10.83
N GLY A 12 -4.85 10.89 -10.67
CA GLY A 12 -4.91 12.00 -9.73
C GLY A 12 -4.72 11.57 -8.28
N TYR A 13 -5.35 10.47 -7.85
CA TYR A 13 -5.12 9.91 -6.52
C TYR A 13 -3.68 9.43 -6.34
N ILE A 14 -3.12 8.71 -7.32
CA ILE A 14 -1.73 8.24 -7.24
C ILE A 14 -0.78 9.43 -7.11
N LEU A 15 -0.94 10.46 -7.94
CA LEU A 15 -0.12 11.67 -7.91
C LEU A 15 -0.23 12.40 -6.56
N MET A 16 -1.46 12.64 -6.08
CA MET A 16 -1.71 13.34 -4.83
C MET A 16 -1.06 12.62 -3.63
N PHE A 17 -1.25 11.30 -3.52
CA PHE A 17 -0.67 10.51 -2.44
C PHE A 17 0.86 10.36 -2.59
N SER A 18 1.39 10.34 -3.82
CA SER A 18 2.84 10.33 -4.06
C SER A 18 3.50 11.64 -3.61
N ILE A 19 2.91 12.79 -3.94
CA ILE A 19 3.37 14.10 -3.48
C ILE A 19 3.30 14.18 -1.95
N LEU A 20 2.19 13.74 -1.34
CA LEU A 20 2.05 13.71 0.11
C LEU A 20 3.14 12.83 0.77
N SER A 21 3.42 11.66 0.21
CA SER A 21 4.48 10.75 0.67
C SER A 21 5.88 11.34 0.49
N ALA A 22 6.10 12.15 -0.55
CA ALA A 22 7.34 12.90 -0.75
C ALA A 22 7.48 14.01 0.32
N CYS A 23 6.42 14.79 0.57
CA CYS A 23 6.41 15.83 1.61
C CYS A 23 6.70 15.25 2.99
N ILE A 24 6.01 14.17 3.38
CA ILE A 24 6.25 13.51 4.69
C ILE A 24 7.69 13.03 4.80
N SER A 25 8.25 12.45 3.74
CA SER A 25 9.64 12.00 3.73
C SER A 25 10.66 13.13 3.71
N HIS A 26 10.27 14.35 3.33
CA HIS A 26 11.14 15.52 3.40
C HIS A 26 11.24 16.04 4.83
N PHE A 27 10.12 16.10 5.56
CA PHE A 27 10.08 16.60 6.94
C PHE A 27 10.44 15.55 7.98
N TRP A 28 10.21 14.26 7.70
CA TRP A 28 10.48 13.16 8.61
C TRP A 28 11.57 12.24 8.05
N ASN A 29 12.53 11.82 8.89
CA ASN A 29 13.56 10.88 8.47
C ASN A 29 12.96 9.47 8.33
N MET A 30 12.57 9.12 7.10
CA MET A 30 11.90 7.86 6.77
C MET A 30 12.86 6.66 6.59
N LYS A 31 14.13 6.78 7.00
CA LYS A 31 15.15 5.73 6.83
C LYS A 31 15.03 4.54 7.79
N ASN A 32 13.87 4.37 8.43
CA ASN A 32 13.60 3.30 9.38
C ASN A 32 12.48 2.40 8.87
N LEU A 33 12.35 1.18 9.41
CA LEU A 33 11.32 0.21 9.02
C LEU A 33 9.90 0.82 9.06
N ILE A 34 9.60 1.58 10.12
CA ILE A 34 8.33 2.29 10.29
C ILE A 34 8.09 3.28 9.14
N GLY A 35 9.13 4.03 8.72
CA GLY A 35 9.04 4.97 7.61
C GLY A 35 8.71 4.28 6.28
N TYR A 36 9.38 3.16 5.99
CA TYR A 36 9.07 2.37 4.78
C TYR A 36 7.64 1.83 4.81
N THR A 37 7.18 1.32 5.96
CA THR A 37 5.81 0.81 6.12
C THR A 37 4.77 1.92 5.92
N LEU A 38 4.96 3.07 6.55
CA LEU A 38 4.06 4.22 6.47
C LEU A 38 3.99 4.75 5.03
N SER A 39 5.15 4.83 4.35
CA SER A 39 5.21 5.22 2.95
C SER A 39 4.38 4.28 2.07
N GLY A 40 4.48 2.96 2.25
CA GLY A 40 3.69 1.98 1.49
C GLY A 40 2.21 1.94 1.87
N ILE A 41 1.87 2.26 3.13
CA ILE A 41 0.48 2.42 3.56
C ILE A 41 -0.13 3.66 2.91
N LEU A 42 0.60 4.76 2.77
CA LEU A 42 0.09 5.97 2.11
C LEU A 42 -0.06 5.76 0.61
N GLU A 43 1.03 5.40 -0.06
CA GLU A 43 1.07 5.18 -1.50
C GLU A 43 1.96 3.96 -1.80
N LEU A 44 1.31 2.92 -2.34
CA LEU A 44 1.90 1.59 -2.48
C LEU A 44 3.16 1.61 -3.33
N THR A 45 3.15 2.27 -4.49
CA THR A 45 4.24 2.17 -5.47
C THR A 45 5.52 2.85 -4.98
N THR A 46 5.39 4.07 -4.45
CA THR A 46 6.46 4.86 -3.83
C THR A 46 7.03 4.14 -2.62
N GLY A 47 6.16 3.57 -1.76
CA GLY A 47 6.60 2.80 -0.59
C GLY A 47 7.40 1.57 -0.96
N LEU A 48 6.96 0.81 -1.97
CA LEU A 48 7.69 -0.36 -2.46
C LEU A 48 9.03 0.01 -3.10
N CYS A 49 9.11 1.08 -3.89
CA CYS A 49 10.38 1.58 -4.41
C CYS A 49 11.36 1.97 -3.29
N ARG A 50 10.87 2.61 -2.22
CA ARG A 50 11.71 2.93 -1.05
C ARG A 50 12.13 1.67 -0.29
N LEU A 51 11.22 0.73 -0.11
CA LEU A 51 11.47 -0.54 0.56
C LEU A 51 12.50 -1.40 -0.18
N GLN A 52 12.48 -1.39 -1.52
CA GLN A 52 13.47 -2.09 -2.35
C GLN A 52 14.89 -1.60 -2.04
N ASN A 53 15.08 -0.29 -1.90
CA ASN A 53 16.36 0.35 -1.61
C ASN A 53 16.74 0.34 -0.12
N ALA A 54 15.85 -0.13 0.76
CA ALA A 54 16.12 -0.18 2.19
C ALA A 54 17.18 -1.25 2.52
N ASN A 55 18.12 -0.89 3.41
CA ASN A 55 19.09 -1.83 3.96
C ASN A 55 18.48 -2.64 5.13
N ILE A 56 17.55 -3.52 4.78
CA ILE A 56 16.87 -4.43 5.72
C ILE A 56 17.07 -5.88 5.23
N HIS A 57 16.97 -6.84 6.16
CA HIS A 57 17.07 -8.26 5.84
C HIS A 57 16.04 -8.66 4.77
N MET A 58 16.47 -9.47 3.80
CA MET A 58 15.67 -9.82 2.62
C MET A 58 14.32 -10.47 3.00
N GLN A 59 14.31 -11.30 4.05
CA GLN A 59 13.08 -11.93 4.54
C GLN A 59 12.04 -10.90 5.00
N TRP A 60 12.45 -9.87 5.76
CA TRP A 60 11.54 -8.80 6.19
C TRP A 60 11.07 -7.95 5.02
N LYS A 61 11.97 -7.68 4.06
CA LYS A 61 11.64 -6.96 2.81
C LYS A 61 10.56 -7.71 2.01
N TYR A 62 10.71 -9.03 1.89
CA TYR A 62 9.76 -9.90 1.21
C TYR A 62 8.39 -9.91 1.90
N LEU A 63 8.34 -10.20 3.21
CA LEU A 63 7.08 -10.27 3.96
C LEU A 63 6.35 -8.92 3.95
N LEU A 64 7.08 -7.81 4.09
CA LEU A 64 6.49 -6.48 4.07
C LEU A 64 5.97 -6.11 2.67
N THR A 65 6.68 -6.50 1.61
CA THR A 65 6.21 -6.30 0.22
C THR A 65 4.90 -7.06 -0.04
N LEU A 66 4.82 -8.32 0.39
CA LEU A 66 3.60 -9.12 0.27
C LEU A 66 2.44 -8.53 1.06
N PHE A 67 2.70 -8.11 2.30
CA PHE A 67 1.69 -7.45 3.12
C PHE A 67 1.16 -6.19 2.45
N LEU A 68 2.05 -5.28 2.05
CA LEU A 68 1.68 -3.99 1.47
C LEU A 68 0.93 -4.15 0.14
N THR A 69 1.35 -5.08 -0.71
CA THR A 69 0.66 -5.37 -1.98
C THR A 69 -0.73 -5.95 -1.77
N ALA A 70 -0.91 -6.89 -0.84
CA ALA A 70 -2.21 -7.47 -0.51
C ALA A 70 -3.15 -6.48 0.22
N PHE A 71 -2.59 -5.63 1.09
CA PHE A 71 -3.33 -4.58 1.81
C PHE A 71 -3.72 -3.41 0.89
N GLY A 72 -2.86 -3.01 -0.04
CA GLY A 72 -3.12 -1.95 -1.03
C GLY A 72 -3.15 -0.51 -0.51
N GLY A 73 -3.04 -0.27 0.80
CA GLY A 73 -2.86 1.08 1.33
C GLY A 73 -4.08 2.02 1.25
N ILE A 74 -3.88 3.24 1.71
CA ILE A 74 -4.86 4.32 1.80
C ILE A 74 -5.18 4.85 0.41
N CYS A 75 -4.16 5.06 -0.45
CA CYS A 75 -4.38 5.55 -1.82
C CYS A 75 -5.37 4.68 -2.60
N ILE A 76 -5.17 3.35 -2.65
CA ILE A 76 -6.08 2.43 -3.36
C ILE A 76 -7.47 2.41 -2.71
N THR A 77 -7.54 2.60 -1.39
CA THR A 77 -8.81 2.67 -0.67
C THR A 77 -9.66 3.87 -1.13
N PHE A 78 -9.06 5.05 -1.28
CA PHE A 78 -9.73 6.22 -1.84
C PHE A 78 -10.04 6.05 -3.33
N GLN A 79 -9.12 5.49 -4.12
CA GLN A 79 -9.36 5.16 -5.52
C GLN A 79 -10.62 4.28 -5.68
N THR A 80 -10.69 3.18 -4.93
CA THR A 80 -11.82 2.24 -4.98
C THR A 80 -13.12 2.94 -4.62
N ARG A 81 -13.14 3.70 -3.52
CA ARG A 81 -14.34 4.44 -3.09
C ARG A 81 -14.82 5.43 -4.15
N SER A 82 -13.90 6.07 -4.86
CA SER A 82 -14.23 7.07 -5.88
C SER A 82 -14.82 6.46 -7.15
N LEU A 83 -14.61 5.17 -7.40
CA LEU A 83 -15.05 4.45 -8.59
C LEU A 83 -16.27 3.57 -8.36
N VAL A 84 -16.38 2.99 -7.16
CA VAL A 84 -17.50 2.11 -6.82
C VAL A 84 -18.77 2.94 -6.66
N THR A 85 -19.76 2.66 -7.50
CA THR A 85 -21.04 3.37 -7.53
C THR A 85 -22.00 2.97 -6.39
N ARG A 86 -21.76 1.81 -5.76
CA ARG A 86 -22.52 1.35 -4.59
C ARG A 86 -21.97 1.97 -3.31
N LYS A 87 -22.84 2.09 -2.28
CA LYS A 87 -22.42 2.50 -0.93
C LYS A 87 -21.48 1.44 -0.34
N LEU A 88 -20.18 1.63 -0.51
CA LEU A 88 -19.15 0.82 0.12
C LEU A 88 -18.86 1.39 1.51
N SER A 89 -19.17 0.64 2.55
CA SER A 89 -18.80 0.99 3.92
C SER A 89 -17.28 0.89 4.08
N MET A 90 -16.64 2.01 4.45
CA MET A 90 -15.17 2.09 4.46
C MET A 90 -14.52 1.24 5.54
N LEU A 91 -15.12 1.18 6.73
CA LEU A 91 -14.59 0.40 7.85
C LEU A 91 -14.48 -1.10 7.52
N PRO A 92 -15.57 -1.80 7.12
CA PRO A 92 -15.47 -3.23 6.78
C PRO A 92 -14.57 -3.49 5.57
N TYR A 93 -14.46 -2.53 4.65
CA TYR A 93 -13.55 -2.66 3.51
C TYR A 93 -12.08 -2.60 3.92
N ILE A 94 -11.71 -1.63 4.76
CA ILE A 94 -10.33 -1.50 5.27
C ILE A 94 -9.98 -2.69 6.15
N THR A 95 -10.89 -3.17 7.01
CA THR A 95 -10.63 -4.36 7.83
C THR A 95 -10.47 -5.61 6.98
N ALA A 96 -11.29 -5.81 5.94
CA ALA A 96 -11.12 -6.91 5.00
C ALA A 96 -9.76 -6.87 4.28
N LYS A 97 -9.31 -5.67 3.84
CA LYS A 97 -7.98 -5.49 3.26
C LYS A 97 -6.85 -5.80 4.24
N LEU A 98 -7.00 -5.38 5.50
CA LEU A 98 -6.02 -5.67 6.55
C LEU A 98 -5.91 -7.18 6.80
N LEU A 99 -7.05 -7.87 6.90
CA LEU A 99 -7.11 -9.33 7.02
C LEU A 99 -6.49 -10.02 5.80
N ASN A 100 -6.71 -9.50 4.59
CA ASN A 100 -6.08 -9.99 3.37
C ASN A 100 -4.55 -9.87 3.41
N GLY A 101 -4.03 -8.73 3.91
CA GLY A 101 -2.60 -8.55 4.13
C GLY A 101 -2.01 -9.55 5.12
N ILE A 102 -2.68 -9.73 6.27
CA ILE A 102 -2.23 -10.66 7.32
C ILE A 102 -2.24 -12.10 6.82
N THR A 103 -3.34 -12.53 6.18
CA THR A 103 -3.45 -13.90 5.63
C THR A 103 -2.39 -14.18 4.57
N THR A 104 -2.08 -13.21 3.70
CA THR A 104 -1.01 -13.35 2.70
C THR A 104 0.36 -13.60 3.36
N VAL A 105 0.68 -12.86 4.42
CA VAL A 105 1.93 -13.06 5.18
C VAL A 105 1.96 -14.43 5.86
N LEU A 106 0.85 -14.86 6.47
CA LEU A 106 0.75 -16.17 7.11
C LEU A 106 0.97 -17.31 6.09
N PHE A 107 0.34 -17.21 4.91
CA PHE A 107 0.57 -18.16 3.82
C PHE A 107 2.03 -18.15 3.37
N ALA A 108 2.63 -16.98 3.17
CA ALA A 108 4.02 -16.89 2.75
C ALA A 108 4.99 -17.53 3.76
N LEU A 109 4.77 -17.32 5.07
CA LEU A 109 5.55 -17.97 6.13
C LEU A 109 5.34 -19.48 6.18
N PHE A 110 4.12 -19.96 5.93
CA PHE A 110 3.82 -21.38 5.86
C PHE A 110 4.56 -22.04 4.69
N PHE A 111 4.47 -21.46 3.49
CA PHE A 111 5.16 -21.97 2.31
C PHE A 111 6.69 -21.88 2.43
N SER A 112 7.23 -20.81 3.00
CA SER A 112 8.68 -20.68 3.17
C SER A 112 9.29 -21.64 4.21
N LYS A 113 8.46 -22.33 5.01
CA LYS A 113 8.92 -23.36 5.95
C LYS A 113 8.80 -24.78 5.38
N ILE A 114 7.98 -24.95 4.34
CA ILE A 114 7.74 -26.25 3.69
C ILE A 114 8.78 -26.53 2.60
N ILE A 115 9.23 -25.48 1.92
CA ILE A 115 10.33 -25.50 0.94
C ILE A 115 11.65 -25.33 1.68
#